data_AF-A0AB73FWK9-F1
#
_entry.id   AF-A0AB73FWK9-F1
#
_cell.length_a   1.000
_cell.length_b   1.000
_cell.length_c   1.000
_cell.angle_alpha   90.00
_cell.angle_beta   90.00
_cell.angle_gamma   90.00
#
_symmetry.space_group_name_H-M   'P 1'
#
loop_
_entity.id
_entity.type
_entity.pdbx_description
1 polymer ?
#
loop_
_entity_poly.entity_id
_entity_poly.type
_entity_poly.pdbx_seq_one_letter_code
_entity_poly.pdbx_strand_id
1 'polypeptide(L)'
;MQKINDAFEDGQDVRVHTSKSGENTYLIYDPDDRAYYSIASNETWYPTELYDYTQIGTWETGKPNQQYAPIEQFDSGREELIQARIDSAQTAIENGVRLDPVKVQEVHQGGAIRYKIVDGNHRNFAGRRLGLRTLPYKIVD
;
A
#
# COMPACT_ATOMS: atom_id res chain seq x y z
N MET A 1 -2.46 34.32 8.18
CA MET A 1 -1.78 33.20 8.86
C MET A 1 -2.59 32.85 10.08
N GLN A 2 -3.29 31.72 10.04
CA GLN A 2 -3.99 31.19 11.21
C GLN A 2 -2.93 30.63 12.16
N LYS A 3 -2.98 31.04 13.44
CA LYS A 3 -2.01 30.56 14.43
C LYS A 3 -2.28 29.07 14.64
N ILE A 4 -1.22 28.26 14.60
CA ILE A 4 -1.23 26.80 14.83
C ILE A 4 -2.08 26.40 16.05
N ASN A 5 -2.17 27.26 17.07
CA ASN A 5 -2.95 27.04 18.30
C ASN A 5 -4.47 26.92 18.12
N ASP A 6 -5.05 27.34 16.98
CA ASP A 6 -6.50 27.21 16.73
C ASP A 6 -6.85 26.00 15.84
N ALA A 7 -5.84 25.21 15.44
CA ALA A 7 -6.01 24.15 14.43
C ALA A 7 -6.14 22.73 15.03
N PHE A 8 -5.96 22.59 16.34
CA PHE A 8 -6.07 21.33 17.08
C PHE A 8 -6.36 21.62 18.55
N GLU A 9 -6.91 20.63 19.25
CA GLU A 9 -7.27 20.74 20.66
C GLU A 9 -6.03 20.60 21.57
N ASP A 10 -6.07 21.28 22.72
CA ASP A 10 -5.02 21.18 23.73
C ASP A 10 -4.87 19.73 24.22
N GLY A 11 -3.67 19.17 24.09
CA GLY A 11 -3.37 17.78 24.44
C GLY A 11 -3.43 16.76 23.30
N GLN A 12 -3.75 17.14 22.06
CA GLN A 12 -3.67 16.22 20.90
C GLN A 12 -2.21 15.87 20.53
N ASP A 13 -1.96 14.59 20.19
CA ASP A 13 -0.65 14.12 19.67
C ASP A 13 -0.46 14.62 18.23
N VAL A 14 0.11 15.82 18.12
CA VAL A 14 0.45 16.45 16.84
C VAL A 14 1.84 16.02 16.41
N ARG A 15 1.93 15.41 15.23
CA ARG A 15 3.19 15.00 14.61
C ARG A 15 3.51 15.86 13.39
N VAL A 16 4.78 16.06 13.12
CA VAL A 16 5.24 16.77 11.93
C VAL A 16 5.89 15.77 10.99
N HIS A 17 5.44 15.75 9.74
CA HIS A 17 6.13 15.11 8.64
C HIS A 17 6.81 16.17 7.77
N THR A 18 8.09 15.95 7.46
CA THR A 18 8.85 16.84 6.57
C THR A 18 9.16 16.13 5.27
N SER A 19 8.82 16.83 4.20
CA SER A 19 9.00 16.47 2.81
C SER A 19 10.42 16.39 2.34
N LYS A 20 10.63 15.61 1.26
CA LYS A 20 11.87 15.65 0.46
C LYS A 20 12.13 17.06 -0.10
N SER A 21 11.07 17.84 -0.35
CA SER A 21 11.17 19.24 -0.79
C SER A 21 11.31 20.24 0.38
N GLY A 22 11.20 19.77 1.63
CA GLY A 22 11.29 20.58 2.84
C GLY A 22 9.96 21.16 3.34
N GLU A 23 8.84 20.85 2.68
CA GLU A 23 7.49 21.17 3.14
C GLU A 23 7.11 20.39 4.42
N ASN A 24 6.51 21.06 5.39
CA ASN A 24 6.05 20.43 6.63
C ASN A 24 4.54 20.18 6.57
N THR A 25 4.13 18.93 6.80
CA THR A 25 2.73 18.56 7.05
C THR A 25 2.53 18.24 8.52
N TYR A 26 1.54 18.87 9.16
CA TYR A 26 1.17 18.62 10.55
C TYR A 26 0.02 17.63 10.60
N LEU A 27 0.14 16.62 11.46
CA LEU A 27 -0.67 15.42 11.45
C LEU A 27 -1.23 15.11 12.83
N ILE A 28 -2.48 14.64 12.87
CA ILE A 28 -3.07 14.02 14.06
C ILE A 28 -3.17 12.52 13.79
N TYR A 29 -2.68 11.70 14.73
CA TYR A 29 -2.85 10.25 14.65
C TYR A 29 -4.19 9.85 15.26
N ASP A 30 -5.03 9.18 14.48
CA ASP A 30 -6.25 8.56 14.94
C ASP A 30 -5.97 7.07 15.24
N PRO A 31 -6.06 6.64 16.51
CA PRO A 31 -5.80 5.26 16.90
C PRO A 31 -6.92 4.30 16.49
N ASP A 32 -8.16 4.77 16.34
CA ASP A 32 -9.33 3.96 15.97
C ASP A 32 -9.23 3.58 14.49
N ASP A 33 -8.93 4.56 13.64
CA ASP A 33 -8.73 4.37 12.19
C ASP A 33 -7.31 3.92 11.83
N ARG A 34 -6.38 3.99 12.80
CA ARG A 34 -4.94 3.74 12.62
C ARG A 34 -4.33 4.56 11.47
N ALA A 35 -4.81 5.79 11.32
CA ALA A 35 -4.48 6.68 10.22
C ALA A 35 -3.95 8.02 10.74
N TYR A 36 -3.24 8.74 9.89
CA TYR A 36 -2.91 10.15 10.14
C TYR A 36 -3.89 11.03 9.39
N TYR A 37 -4.23 12.17 9.94
CA TYR A 37 -5.03 13.20 9.30
C TYR A 37 -4.22 14.48 9.18
N SER A 38 -4.22 15.09 8.00
CA SER A 38 -3.60 16.40 7.78
C SER A 38 -4.42 17.46 8.48
N ILE A 39 -3.81 18.22 9.38
CA ILE A 39 -4.47 19.34 10.06
C ILE A 39 -4.90 20.42 9.05
N ALA A 40 -4.16 20.59 7.95
CA ALA A 40 -4.42 21.62 6.97
C ALA A 40 -5.62 21.32 6.07
N SER A 41 -5.84 20.05 5.71
CA SER A 41 -6.91 19.64 4.79
C SER A 41 -8.03 18.83 5.46
N ASN A 42 -7.81 18.35 6.69
CA ASN A 42 -8.67 17.39 7.39
C ASN A 42 -8.90 16.08 6.60
N GLU A 43 -8.00 15.76 5.67
CA GLU A 43 -8.03 14.52 4.90
C GLU A 43 -7.08 13.49 5.51
N THR A 44 -7.39 12.21 5.30
CA THR A 44 -6.46 11.12 5.63
C THR A 44 -5.15 11.32 4.89
N TRP A 45 -4.08 11.43 5.66
CA TRP A 45 -2.73 11.65 5.19
C TRP A 45 -1.98 10.33 5.15
N TYR A 46 -1.33 10.09 4.02
CA TYR A 46 -0.47 8.95 3.79
C TYR A 46 0.98 9.43 3.72
N PRO A 47 1.96 8.73 4.34
CA PRO A 47 3.38 9.05 4.21
C PRO A 47 3.90 8.72 2.81
N THR A 48 3.46 9.49 1.82
CA THR A 48 3.80 9.34 0.41
C THR A 48 5.23 9.80 0.09
N GLU A 49 5.90 10.51 1.00
CA GLU A 49 7.20 11.11 0.66
C GLU A 49 8.37 10.12 0.76
N LEU A 50 8.23 9.13 1.64
CA LEU A 50 9.15 7.99 1.74
C LEU A 50 8.69 6.81 0.88
N TYR A 51 7.41 6.77 0.54
CA TYR A 51 6.84 5.74 -0.30
C TYR A 51 7.04 6.11 -1.78
N ASP A 52 7.89 5.34 -2.45
CA ASP A 52 8.03 5.39 -3.89
C ASP A 52 8.00 3.96 -4.41
N TYR A 53 6.83 3.54 -4.92
CA TYR A 53 6.61 2.19 -5.44
C TYR A 53 7.60 1.84 -6.56
N THR A 54 8.12 2.82 -7.29
CA THR A 54 9.11 2.60 -8.35
C THR A 54 10.48 2.26 -7.77
N GLN A 55 10.84 2.83 -6.60
CA GLN A 55 12.09 2.54 -5.90
C GLN A 55 12.01 1.22 -5.13
N ILE A 56 10.95 1.00 -4.34
CA ILE A 56 10.80 -0.23 -3.55
C ILE A 56 10.42 -1.42 -4.45
N GLY A 57 9.71 -1.18 -5.56
CA GLY A 57 9.31 -2.21 -6.52
C GLY A 57 8.22 -3.14 -5.99
N THR A 58 7.36 -2.64 -5.09
CA THR A 58 6.24 -3.35 -4.47
C THR A 58 5.24 -2.37 -3.84
N TRP A 59 4.17 -2.86 -3.20
CA TRP A 59 3.32 -2.06 -2.29
C TRP A 59 3.46 -2.53 -0.84
N GLU A 60 3.10 -1.65 0.09
CA GLU A 60 3.12 -1.97 1.52
C GLU A 60 1.79 -2.54 2.02
N THR A 61 1.85 -3.53 2.89
CA THR A 61 0.64 -4.11 3.52
C THR A 61 0.38 -3.59 4.92
N GLY A 62 1.36 -2.91 5.52
CA GLY A 62 1.34 -2.52 6.95
C GLY A 62 1.40 -3.70 7.93
N LYS A 63 1.60 -4.93 7.46
CA LYS A 63 1.67 -6.12 8.32
C LYS A 63 3.13 -6.42 8.71
N PRO A 64 3.40 -6.74 9.98
CA PRO A 64 4.72 -7.23 10.36
C PRO A 64 5.00 -8.57 9.68
N ASN A 65 6.27 -8.82 9.30
CA ASN A 65 6.72 -10.06 8.65
C ASN A 65 6.00 -10.39 7.32
N GLN A 66 5.60 -9.37 6.57
CA GLN A 66 5.04 -9.55 5.23
C GLN A 66 6.03 -10.29 4.31
N GLN A 67 5.58 -11.37 3.68
CA GLN A 67 6.36 -12.12 2.70
C GLN A 67 6.25 -11.48 1.32
N TYR A 68 7.33 -11.54 0.55
CA TYR A 68 7.43 -11.01 -0.81
C TYR A 68 8.06 -12.03 -1.74
N ALA A 69 7.57 -12.10 -2.96
CA ALA A 69 8.17 -12.94 -4.00
C ALA A 69 8.25 -12.17 -5.33
N PRO A 70 9.17 -12.54 -6.24
CA PRO A 70 9.22 -11.98 -7.58
C PRO A 70 7.87 -12.08 -8.28
N ILE A 71 7.44 -11.00 -8.92
CA ILE A 71 6.13 -10.93 -9.58
C ILE A 71 5.93 -12.04 -10.63
N GLU A 72 7.02 -12.49 -11.25
CA GLU A 72 6.99 -13.55 -12.24
C GLU A 72 6.71 -14.94 -11.69
N GLN A 73 6.79 -15.14 -10.36
CA GLN A 73 6.42 -16.40 -9.71
C GLN A 73 4.91 -16.56 -9.54
N PHE A 74 4.11 -15.52 -9.81
CA PHE A 74 2.68 -15.53 -9.58
C PHE A 74 1.90 -15.90 -10.85
N ASP A 75 1.11 -16.96 -10.74
CA ASP A 75 0.16 -17.39 -11.75
C ASP A 75 -1.22 -16.84 -11.44
N SER A 76 -1.75 -16.03 -12.36
CA SER A 76 -3.10 -15.47 -12.23
C SER A 76 -4.14 -16.59 -12.17
N GLY A 77 -5.13 -16.41 -11.29
CA GLY A 77 -6.31 -17.29 -11.24
C GLY A 77 -7.24 -17.09 -12.43
N ARG A 78 -8.30 -17.90 -12.50
CA ARG A 78 -9.36 -17.80 -13.54
C ARG A 78 -10.39 -16.70 -13.27
N GLU A 79 -10.07 -15.74 -12.42
CA GLU A 79 -11.03 -14.72 -12.00
C GLU A 79 -11.23 -13.67 -13.11
N GLU A 80 -12.46 -13.18 -13.24
CA GLU A 80 -12.78 -12.09 -14.14
C GLU A 80 -12.07 -10.80 -13.68
N LEU A 81 -11.31 -10.19 -14.58
CA LEU A 81 -10.63 -8.93 -14.32
C LEU A 81 -11.59 -7.77 -14.60
N ILE A 82 -11.94 -7.04 -13.53
CA ILE A 82 -12.81 -5.87 -13.62
C ILE A 82 -11.91 -4.64 -13.68
N GLN A 83 -11.97 -3.89 -14.78
CA GLN A 83 -11.11 -2.74 -15.04
C GLN A 83 -11.15 -1.70 -13.90
N ALA A 84 -12.34 -1.38 -13.38
CA ALA A 84 -12.48 -0.44 -12.26
C ALA A 84 -11.75 -0.89 -10.97
N ARG A 85 -11.67 -2.20 -10.69
CA ARG A 85 -10.95 -2.74 -9.53
C ARG A 85 -9.43 -2.72 -9.76
N ILE A 86 -8.99 -2.90 -11.00
CA ILE A 86 -7.58 -2.74 -11.38
C ILE A 86 -7.16 -1.28 -11.18
N ASP A 87 -7.96 -0.34 -11.68
CA ASP A 87 -7.65 1.09 -11.60
C ASP A 87 -7.63 1.57 -10.15
N SER A 88 -8.61 1.12 -9.34
CA SER A 88 -8.61 1.38 -7.90
C SER A 88 -7.37 0.83 -7.20
N ALA A 89 -6.93 -0.40 -7.53
CA ALA A 89 -5.72 -0.98 -6.98
C ALA A 89 -4.45 -0.22 -7.45
N GLN A 90 -4.41 0.21 -8.71
CA GLN A 90 -3.30 0.98 -9.25
C GLN A 90 -3.17 2.32 -8.53
N THR A 91 -4.25 3.09 -8.42
CA THR A 91 -4.28 4.36 -7.68
C THR A 91 -3.85 4.16 -6.22
N ALA A 92 -4.33 3.10 -5.57
CA ALA A 92 -3.93 2.79 -4.19
C ALA A 92 -2.42 2.52 -4.08
N ILE A 93 -1.84 1.74 -5.00
CA ILE A 93 -0.40 1.48 -5.04
C ILE A 93 0.37 2.76 -5.33
N GLU A 94 -0.05 3.59 -6.30
CA GLU A 94 0.63 4.84 -6.64
C GLU A 94 0.65 5.83 -5.46
N ASN A 95 -0.41 5.85 -4.66
CA ASN A 95 -0.56 6.76 -3.51
C ASN A 95 -0.11 6.17 -2.16
N GLY A 96 0.52 4.99 -2.15
CA GLY A 96 1.02 4.38 -0.90
C GLY A 96 -0.07 3.91 0.07
N VAL A 97 -1.28 3.71 -0.43
CA VAL A 97 -2.36 3.11 0.36
C VAL A 97 -1.97 1.67 0.67
N ARG A 98 -2.07 1.29 1.94
CA ARG A 98 -1.77 -0.07 2.37
C ARG A 98 -2.81 -1.03 1.81
N LEU A 99 -2.37 -1.99 1.02
CA LEU A 99 -3.22 -3.02 0.43
C LEU A 99 -2.91 -4.37 1.04
N ASP A 100 -3.93 -5.21 1.18
CA ASP A 100 -3.73 -6.61 1.54
C ASP A 100 -2.81 -7.32 0.55
N PRO A 101 -1.99 -8.28 1.02
CA PRO A 101 -1.20 -9.13 0.14
C PRO A 101 -2.10 -9.97 -0.78
N VAL A 102 -1.54 -10.47 -1.89
CA VAL A 102 -2.23 -11.50 -2.69
C VAL A 102 -2.29 -12.80 -1.89
N LYS A 103 -3.43 -13.46 -1.88
CA LYS A 103 -3.55 -14.79 -1.26
C LYS A 103 -3.25 -15.84 -2.31
N VAL A 104 -2.40 -16.80 -1.95
CA VAL A 104 -1.86 -17.76 -2.90
C VAL A 104 -1.84 -19.17 -2.35
N GLN A 105 -1.94 -20.14 -3.26
CA GLN A 105 -1.55 -21.52 -3.02
C GLN A 105 -0.17 -21.76 -3.64
N GLU A 106 0.72 -22.37 -2.86
CA GLU A 106 2.05 -22.75 -3.33
C GLU A 106 1.94 -23.99 -4.25
N VAL A 107 2.60 -23.93 -5.40
CA VAL A 107 2.62 -25.02 -6.38
C VAL A 107 4.07 -25.29 -6.77
N HIS A 108 4.47 -26.56 -6.73
CA HIS A 108 5.81 -26.98 -7.12
C HIS A 108 5.77 -27.45 -8.58
N GLN A 109 6.40 -26.70 -9.47
CA GLN A 109 6.40 -27.00 -10.90
C GLN A 109 7.85 -27.06 -11.42
N GLY A 110 8.28 -28.24 -11.88
CA GLY A 110 9.61 -28.42 -12.46
C GLY A 110 10.77 -28.09 -11.50
N GLY A 111 10.57 -28.26 -10.19
CA GLY A 111 11.57 -27.92 -9.16
C GLY A 111 11.58 -26.44 -8.74
N ALA A 112 10.72 -25.60 -9.31
CA ALA A 112 10.54 -24.21 -8.90
C ALA A 112 9.22 -24.01 -8.14
N ILE A 113 9.23 -23.08 -7.20
CA ILE A 113 8.03 -22.63 -6.49
C ILE A 113 7.28 -21.62 -7.37
N ARG A 114 5.98 -21.86 -7.55
CA ARG A 114 5.01 -20.98 -8.19
C ARG A 114 3.90 -20.66 -7.19
N TYR A 115 3.31 -19.48 -7.32
CA TYR A 115 2.23 -19.03 -6.46
C TYR A 115 0.97 -18.82 -7.29
N LYS A 116 0.02 -19.75 -7.15
CA LYS A 116 -1.29 -19.61 -7.80
C LYS A 116 -2.15 -18.66 -6.99
N ILE A 117 -2.57 -17.55 -7.58
CA ILE A 117 -3.40 -16.54 -6.89
C ILE A 117 -4.83 -17.07 -6.73
N VAL A 118 -5.32 -17.06 -5.49
CA VAL A 118 -6.71 -17.35 -5.15
C VAL A 118 -7.52 -16.08 -4.86
N ASP A 119 -6.86 -15.01 -4.42
CA ASP A 119 -7.48 -13.70 -4.18
C ASP A 119 -6.47 -12.58 -4.40
N GLY A 120 -6.93 -11.47 -4.98
CA GLY A 120 -6.08 -10.33 -5.34
C GLY A 120 -5.59 -10.33 -6.79
N ASN A 121 -6.30 -10.97 -7.72
CA ASN A 121 -5.96 -10.94 -9.15
C ASN A 121 -5.88 -9.52 -9.72
N HIS A 122 -6.79 -8.61 -9.33
CA HIS A 122 -6.74 -7.20 -9.77
C HIS A 122 -5.50 -6.47 -9.24
N ARG A 123 -5.06 -6.76 -8.00
CA ARG A 123 -3.82 -6.19 -7.41
C ARG A 123 -2.57 -6.70 -8.11
N ASN A 124 -2.49 -8.01 -8.38
CA ASN A 124 -1.41 -8.58 -9.20
C ASN A 124 -1.35 -7.92 -10.58
N PHE A 125 -2.50 -7.77 -11.24
CA PHE A 125 -2.56 -7.15 -12.55
C PHE A 125 -2.15 -5.68 -12.54
N ALA A 126 -2.61 -4.90 -11.55
CA ALA A 126 -2.16 -3.53 -11.33
C ALA A 126 -0.65 -3.47 -11.07
N GLY A 127 -0.12 -4.35 -10.23
CA GLY A 127 1.32 -4.44 -9.96
C GLY A 127 2.15 -4.75 -11.22
N ARG A 128 1.65 -5.62 -12.10
CA ARG A 128 2.28 -5.90 -13.41
C ARG A 128 2.24 -4.68 -14.33
N ARG A 129 1.12 -3.95 -14.40
CA ARG A 129 1.02 -2.70 -15.18
C ARG A 129 1.97 -1.62 -14.69
N LEU A 130 2.16 -1.52 -13.38
CA LEU A 130 3.08 -0.59 -12.73
C LEU A 130 4.56 -1.02 -12.79
N GLY A 131 4.87 -2.20 -13.33
CA GLY A 131 6.25 -2.69 -13.41
C GLY A 131 6.86 -3.05 -12.05
N LEU A 132 6.04 -3.46 -11.07
CA LEU A 132 6.54 -3.89 -9.76
C LEU A 132 7.42 -5.15 -9.91
N ARG A 133 8.49 -5.21 -9.12
CA ARG A 133 9.43 -6.35 -9.11
C ARG A 133 8.94 -7.50 -8.25
N THR A 134 8.29 -7.18 -7.14
CA THR A 134 7.82 -8.16 -6.16
C THR A 134 6.41 -7.86 -5.70
N LEU A 135 5.67 -8.90 -5.32
CA LEU A 135 4.34 -8.78 -4.72
C LEU A 135 4.37 -9.29 -3.29
N PRO A 136 3.70 -8.59 -2.35
CA PRO A 136 3.46 -9.16 -1.04
C PRO A 136 2.41 -10.25 -1.14
N TYR A 137 2.66 -11.40 -0.52
CA TYR A 137 1.76 -12.55 -0.57
C TYR A 137 1.47 -13.15 0.81
N LYS A 138 0.42 -13.96 0.87
CA LYS A 138 0.09 -14.80 2.01
C LYS A 138 -0.33 -16.18 1.49
N ILE A 139 0.35 -17.22 1.97
CA ILE A 139 -0.06 -18.60 1.70
C ILE A 139 -1.40 -18.86 2.41
N VAL A 140 -2.32 -19.48 1.68
CA VAL A 140 -3.58 -20.00 2.22
C VAL A 140 -3.71 -21.46 1.83
N ASP A 141 -4.30 -22.24 2.75
CA ASP A 141 -4.58 -23.65 2.55
C ASP A 141 -5.72 -23.85 1.53
#